data_AF-A0A0A2DI52-F1
#
_entry.id   AF-A0A0A2DI52-F1
#
_cell.length_a   1.000
_cell.length_b   1.000
_cell.length_c   1.000
_cell.angle_alpha   90.00
_cell.angle_beta   90.00
_cell.angle_gamma   90.00
#
_symmetry.space_group_name_H-M   'P 1'
#
loop_
_entity.id
_entity.type
_entity.pdbx_description
1 polymer ?
#
loop_
_entity_poly.entity_id
_entity_poly.type
_entity_poly.pdbx_seq_one_letter_code
_entity_poly.pdbx_strand_id
1 'polypeptide(L)'
;MSFTLFAGRGHIAREIVEILEDFAALQLVDNFAWVDIDAFENSDSRVFAVQRFRDELRSGYYPLTDVLSRIETRHFNRVIINVHGQEGGGVTAGQLGHFDSVMEAVNHNLHITYANVVVPYDMKSESELPLFRGYINLLISPEDSDYPAKQQRQSVVTASAVKSPRSRRQRFRACVGCGKGPWSVPS
;
A
#
# COMPACT_ATOMS: atom_id res chain seq x y z
N MET A 1 -1.64 -4.29 -24.84
CA MET A 1 -1.06 -3.65 -23.65
C MET A 1 -1.87 -2.42 -23.34
N SER A 2 -2.31 -2.26 -22.09
CA SER A 2 -2.94 -1.03 -21.61
C SER A 2 -1.90 -0.16 -20.93
N PHE A 3 -2.15 1.14 -20.84
CA PHE A 3 -1.36 2.03 -20.00
C PHE A 3 -2.25 2.58 -18.89
N THR A 4 -1.76 2.55 -17.65
CA THR A 4 -2.51 3.07 -16.51
C THR A 4 -1.79 4.29 -15.93
N LEU A 5 -2.49 5.42 -15.89
CA LEU A 5 -2.06 6.61 -15.18
C LEU A 5 -2.75 6.64 -13.82
N PHE A 6 -1.99 6.38 -12.79
CA PHE A 6 -2.40 6.56 -11.41
C PHE A 6 -2.13 8.00 -10.97
N ALA A 7 -3.04 8.58 -10.20
CA ALA A 7 -2.82 9.86 -9.55
C ALA A 7 -3.33 9.80 -8.12
N GLY A 8 -2.58 10.36 -7.19
CA GLY A 8 -2.99 10.40 -5.79
C GLY A 8 -2.12 11.34 -4.99
N ARG A 9 -2.34 11.33 -3.67
CA ARG A 9 -1.76 12.31 -2.77
C ARG A 9 -1.36 11.69 -1.44
N GLY A 10 -0.28 12.21 -0.87
CA GLY A 10 0.17 11.81 0.47
C GLY A 10 0.99 10.52 0.48
N HIS A 11 1.54 10.20 1.65
CA HIS A 11 2.52 9.12 1.79
C HIS A 11 1.93 7.72 1.58
N ILE A 12 0.69 7.47 2.00
CA ILE A 12 0.03 6.16 1.79
C ILE A 12 -0.18 5.90 0.30
N ALA A 13 -0.59 6.93 -0.45
CA ALA A 13 -0.72 6.83 -1.90
C ALA A 13 0.64 6.56 -2.58
N ARG A 14 1.74 7.03 -1.99
CA ARG A 14 3.10 6.71 -2.45
C ARG A 14 3.53 5.28 -2.11
N GLU A 15 3.16 4.73 -0.95
CA GLU A 15 3.40 3.31 -0.63
C GLU A 15 2.73 2.37 -1.66
N ILE A 16 1.58 2.77 -2.20
CA ILE A 16 0.92 2.03 -3.28
C ILE A 16 1.80 1.99 -4.55
N VAL A 17 2.58 3.04 -4.83
CA VAL A 17 3.48 3.06 -5.99
C VAL A 17 4.58 2.01 -5.87
N GLU A 18 5.15 1.83 -4.68
CA GLU A 18 6.19 0.83 -4.42
C GLU A 18 5.63 -0.58 -4.65
N ILE A 19 4.41 -0.85 -4.18
CA ILE A 19 3.71 -2.12 -4.43
C ILE A 19 3.43 -2.33 -5.93
N LEU A 20 3.02 -1.27 -6.64
CA LEU A 20 2.79 -1.33 -8.08
C LEU A 20 4.07 -1.59 -8.87
N GLU A 21 5.21 -1.03 -8.43
CA GLU A 21 6.53 -1.30 -9.03
C GLU A 21 6.92 -2.77 -8.85
N ASP A 22 6.74 -3.33 -7.65
CA ASP A 22 6.95 -4.76 -7.38
C ASP A 22 6.05 -5.64 -8.26
N PHE A 23 4.78 -5.28 -8.40
CA PHE A 23 3.85 -6.01 -9.28
C PHE A 23 4.23 -5.91 -10.76
N ALA A 24 4.76 -4.78 -11.21
CA ALA A 24 5.29 -4.64 -12.57
C ALA A 24 6.57 -5.47 -12.80
N ALA A 25 7.43 -5.58 -11.79
CA ALA A 25 8.59 -6.46 -11.80
C ALA A 25 8.18 -7.95 -11.92
N LEU A 26 7.08 -8.33 -11.26
CA LEU A 26 6.47 -9.66 -11.35
C LEU A 26 5.58 -9.88 -12.59
N GLN A 27 5.47 -8.90 -13.50
CA GLN A 27 4.60 -8.97 -14.69
C GLN A 27 3.10 -9.11 -14.38
N LEU A 28 2.68 -8.69 -13.19
CA LEU A 28 1.27 -8.67 -12.78
C LEU A 28 0.56 -7.39 -13.23
N VAL A 29 1.31 -6.30 -13.40
CA VAL A 29 0.83 -5.02 -13.91
C VAL A 29 1.66 -4.62 -15.13
N ASP A 30 0.97 -4.07 -16.13
CA ASP A 30 1.55 -3.51 -17.36
C ASP A 30 2.26 -2.17 -17.08
N ASN A 31 2.63 -1.44 -18.14
CA ASN A 31 3.19 -0.10 -18.06
C ASN A 31 2.25 0.87 -17.32
N PHE A 32 2.81 1.67 -16.40
CA PHE A 32 2.06 2.69 -15.69
C PHE A 32 2.86 3.96 -15.43
N ALA A 33 2.16 5.02 -15.07
CA ALA A 33 2.76 6.19 -14.44
C ALA A 33 1.98 6.62 -13.21
N TRP A 34 2.69 7.28 -12.30
CA TRP A 34 2.20 7.84 -11.06
C TRP A 34 2.36 9.35 -11.07
N VAL A 35 1.26 10.04 -10.82
CA VAL A 35 1.18 11.48 -10.64
C VAL A 35 0.95 11.77 -9.17
N ASP A 36 1.90 12.48 -8.55
CA ASP A 36 1.66 13.12 -7.27
C ASP A 36 0.88 14.42 -7.51
N ILE A 37 -0.37 14.45 -7.08
CA ILE A 37 -1.29 15.57 -7.31
C ILE A 37 -0.77 16.86 -6.66
N ASP A 38 -0.05 16.78 -5.54
CA ASP A 38 0.46 17.97 -4.86
C ASP A 38 1.64 18.60 -5.60
N ALA A 39 2.36 17.82 -6.41
CA ALA A 39 3.49 18.28 -7.22
C ALA A 39 3.13 18.49 -8.72
N PHE A 40 1.86 18.29 -9.09
CA PHE A 40 1.41 18.34 -10.47
C PHE A 40 0.91 19.73 -10.85
N GLU A 41 1.61 20.38 -11.77
CA GLU A 41 1.31 21.75 -12.20
C GLU A 41 0.89 21.80 -13.67
N ASN A 42 1.54 21.04 -14.54
CA ASN A 42 1.30 21.08 -15.99
C ASN A 42 1.81 19.80 -16.67
N SER A 43 1.71 19.74 -17.99
CA SER A 43 2.09 18.57 -18.79
C SER A 43 3.58 18.25 -18.76
N ASP A 44 4.44 19.20 -18.37
CA ASP A 44 5.88 18.98 -18.22
C ASP A 44 6.27 18.62 -16.78
N SER A 45 5.29 18.55 -15.85
CA SER A 45 5.51 18.03 -14.51
C SER A 45 6.10 16.62 -14.57
N ARG A 46 7.09 16.37 -13.72
CA ARG A 46 7.75 15.06 -13.66
C ARG A 46 6.89 14.06 -12.92
N VAL A 47 6.59 12.97 -13.61
CA VAL A 47 5.82 11.84 -13.10
C VAL A 47 6.74 10.63 -12.98
N PHE A 48 6.48 9.78 -12.00
CA PHE A 48 7.17 8.49 -11.92
C PHE A 48 6.53 7.57 -12.95
N ALA A 49 7.32 6.89 -13.78
CA ALA A 49 6.80 5.95 -14.77
C ALA A 49 7.56 4.64 -14.73
N VAL A 50 6.83 3.56 -14.91
CA VAL A 50 7.34 2.20 -15.07
C VAL A 50 6.95 1.72 -16.46
N GLN A 51 7.96 1.46 -17.29
CA GLN A 51 7.78 1.08 -18.69
C GLN A 51 8.64 -0.13 -19.01
N ARG A 52 8.03 -1.11 -19.67
CA ARG A 52 8.73 -2.24 -20.26
C ARG A 52 9.13 -1.90 -21.69
N PHE A 53 10.43 -1.95 -21.95
CA PHE A 53 11.00 -1.73 -23.27
C PHE A 53 11.89 -2.91 -23.64
N ARG A 54 11.53 -3.67 -24.68
CA ARG A 54 12.28 -4.85 -25.17
C ARG A 54 12.65 -5.81 -24.03
N ASP A 55 11.64 -6.20 -23.24
CA ASP A 55 11.74 -7.07 -22.06
C ASP A 55 12.51 -6.54 -20.84
N GLU A 56 13.07 -5.33 -20.92
CA GLU A 56 13.67 -4.63 -19.78
C GLU A 56 12.63 -3.73 -19.09
N LEU A 57 12.47 -3.87 -17.78
CA LEU A 57 11.67 -2.94 -16.97
C LEU A 57 12.52 -1.72 -16.64
N ARG A 58 12.01 -0.53 -16.95
CA ARG A 58 12.65 0.74 -16.61
C ARG A 58 11.69 1.55 -15.75
N SER A 59 12.16 2.00 -14.60
CA SER A 59 11.45 2.92 -13.72
C SER A 59 12.23 4.22 -13.55
N GLY A 60 11.52 5.34 -13.37
CA GLY A 60 12.15 6.64 -13.17
C GLY A 60 11.19 7.81 -13.31
N TYR A 61 11.70 9.02 -13.09
CA TYR A 61 10.93 10.25 -13.23
C TYR A 61 11.13 10.89 -14.60
N TYR A 62 10.04 11.18 -15.31
CA TYR A 62 10.05 11.76 -16.65
C TYR A 62 8.95 12.83 -16.77
N PRO A 63 9.09 13.83 -17.66
CA PRO A 63 7.98 14.71 -18.01
C PRO A 63 6.77 13.88 -18.44
N LEU A 64 5.55 14.27 -18.03
CA LEU A 64 4.34 13.54 -18.41
C LEU A 64 4.18 13.48 -19.94
N THR A 65 4.46 14.58 -20.65
CA THR A 65 4.50 14.63 -22.12
C THR A 65 5.38 13.54 -22.74
N ASP A 66 6.60 13.37 -22.21
CA ASP A 66 7.53 12.33 -22.67
C ASP A 66 6.97 10.92 -22.43
N VAL A 67 6.37 10.68 -21.26
CA VAL A 67 5.75 9.39 -20.94
C VAL A 67 4.61 9.09 -21.90
N LEU A 68 3.71 10.04 -22.11
CA LEU A 68 2.52 9.88 -22.95
C LEU A 68 2.89 9.73 -24.44
N SER A 69 3.91 10.43 -24.93
CA SER A 69 4.37 10.35 -26.32
C SER A 69 4.87 8.96 -26.73
N ARG A 70 5.27 8.14 -25.75
CA ARG A 70 5.79 6.78 -25.93
C ARG A 70 4.72 5.71 -25.78
N ILE A 71 3.47 6.10 -25.51
CA ILE A 71 2.36 5.17 -25.36
C ILE A 71 1.86 4.76 -26.75
N GLU A 72 2.08 3.50 -27.12
CA GLU A 72 1.60 2.94 -28.40
C GLU A 72 0.16 2.40 -28.31
N THR A 73 -0.46 2.39 -27.13
CA THR A 73 -1.79 1.82 -26.91
C THR A 73 -2.91 2.84 -27.01
N ARG A 74 -4.08 2.36 -27.48
CA ARG A 74 -5.34 3.10 -27.49
C ARG A 74 -6.15 2.94 -26.21
N HIS A 75 -5.80 1.97 -25.35
CA HIS A 75 -6.50 1.67 -24.10
C HIS A 75 -5.76 2.30 -22.94
N PHE A 76 -6.33 3.37 -22.40
CA PHE A 76 -5.76 4.17 -21.34
C PHE A 76 -6.67 4.11 -20.11
N ASN A 77 -6.10 3.83 -18.94
CA ASN A 77 -6.82 3.89 -17.67
C ASN A 77 -6.32 5.10 -16.90
N ARG A 78 -7.25 5.90 -16.36
CA ARG A 78 -6.94 6.96 -15.40
C ARG A 78 -7.54 6.58 -14.06
N VAL A 79 -6.68 6.36 -13.07
CA VAL A 79 -7.06 5.86 -11.76
C VAL A 79 -6.68 6.89 -10.71
N ILE A 80 -7.67 7.49 -10.06
CA ILE A 80 -7.43 8.35 -8.90
C ILE A 80 -7.41 7.48 -7.64
N ILE A 81 -6.39 7.63 -6.82
CA ILE A 81 -6.26 6.96 -5.53
C ILE A 81 -6.54 7.99 -4.43
N ASN A 82 -7.63 7.77 -3.73
CA ASN A 82 -8.07 8.58 -2.62
C ASN A 82 -7.94 7.81 -1.31
N VAL A 83 -7.12 8.31 -0.39
CA VAL A 83 -6.99 7.73 0.95
C VAL A 83 -7.94 8.46 1.88
N HIS A 84 -9.04 7.81 2.24
CA HIS A 84 -10.13 8.37 3.02
C HIS A 84 -9.85 8.27 4.54
N GLY A 85 -10.19 9.32 5.29
CA GLY A 85 -9.92 9.39 6.72
C GLY A 85 -8.48 9.78 7.08
N GLN A 86 -7.66 10.12 6.08
CA GLN A 86 -6.33 10.68 6.28
C GLN A 86 -6.29 12.16 5.86
N GLU A 87 -5.72 13.02 6.70
CA GLU A 87 -5.46 14.41 6.33
C GLU A 87 -4.52 14.45 5.11
N GLY A 88 -4.99 15.11 4.04
CA GLY A 88 -4.27 15.19 2.79
C GLY A 88 -4.22 13.89 1.97
N GLY A 89 -4.98 12.86 2.33
CA GLY A 89 -5.08 11.62 1.53
C GLY A 89 -6.08 11.71 0.37
N GLY A 90 -7.02 12.66 0.43
CA GLY A 90 -8.02 12.90 -0.60
C GLY A 90 -7.58 13.93 -1.65
N VAL A 91 -7.81 13.61 -2.91
CA VAL A 91 -7.81 14.52 -4.05
C VAL A 91 -9.11 15.31 -4.05
N THR A 92 -9.01 16.63 -4.05
CA THR A 92 -10.18 17.51 -4.09
C THR A 92 -10.72 17.67 -5.52
N ALA A 93 -11.99 18.08 -5.65
CA ALA A 93 -12.58 18.38 -6.96
C ALA A 93 -11.82 19.46 -7.75
N GLY A 94 -11.26 20.47 -7.07
CA GLY A 94 -10.46 21.51 -7.72
C GLY A 94 -9.14 20.98 -8.27
N GLN A 95 -8.43 20.13 -7.50
CA GLN A 95 -7.21 19.47 -7.95
C GLN A 95 -7.49 18.51 -9.11
N LEU A 96 -8.58 17.75 -9.04
CA LEU A 96 -8.99 16.87 -10.12
C LEU A 96 -9.32 17.65 -11.40
N GLY A 97 -10.05 18.75 -11.28
CA GLY A 97 -10.38 19.61 -12.44
C GLY A 97 -9.13 20.18 -13.13
N HIS A 98 -8.13 20.59 -12.36
CA HIS A 98 -6.84 21.01 -12.91
C HIS A 98 -6.12 19.86 -13.63
N PHE A 99 -6.03 18.70 -12.99
CA PHE A 99 -5.43 17.50 -13.56
C PHE A 99 -6.13 17.09 -14.86
N ASP A 100 -7.46 17.08 -14.87
CA ASP A 100 -8.25 16.73 -16.04
C ASP A 100 -8.05 17.71 -17.19
N SER A 101 -7.99 19.02 -16.90
CA SER A 101 -7.73 20.05 -17.91
C SER A 101 -6.36 19.88 -18.58
N VAL A 102 -5.32 19.60 -17.80
CA VAL A 102 -3.98 19.34 -18.35
C VAL A 102 -3.98 18.07 -19.19
N MET A 103 -4.65 17.02 -18.71
CA MET A 103 -4.72 15.76 -19.43
C MET A 103 -5.53 15.87 -20.73
N GLU A 104 -6.61 16.62 -20.78
CA GLU A 104 -7.39 16.84 -22.01
C GLU A 104 -6.55 17.49 -23.12
N ALA A 105 -5.64 18.39 -22.76
CA ALA A 105 -4.73 19.05 -23.71
C ALA A 105 -3.71 18.10 -24.36
N VAL A 106 -3.44 16.95 -23.75
CA VAL A 106 -2.45 15.97 -24.24
C VAL A 106 -3.07 14.71 -24.84
N ASN A 107 -4.38 14.44 -24.63
CA ASN A 107 -5.00 13.13 -24.89
C ASN A 107 -6.14 13.11 -25.93
N HIS A 108 -5.99 13.79 -27.08
CA HIS A 108 -7.09 13.90 -28.05
C HIS A 108 -7.58 12.58 -28.69
N ASN A 109 -6.85 11.47 -28.60
CA ASN A 109 -7.18 10.23 -29.33
C ASN A 109 -7.21 8.95 -28.47
N LEU A 110 -7.20 9.04 -27.14
CA LEU A 110 -7.20 7.86 -26.27
C LEU A 110 -8.62 7.49 -25.83
N HIS A 111 -8.91 6.18 -25.78
CA HIS A 111 -10.10 5.69 -25.11
C HIS A 111 -9.79 5.54 -23.61
N ILE A 112 -10.34 6.43 -22.81
CA ILE A 112 -10.01 6.55 -21.38
C ILE A 112 -11.08 5.89 -20.53
N THR A 113 -10.66 4.93 -19.71
CA THR A 113 -11.47 4.44 -18.58
C THR A 113 -11.09 5.22 -17.33
N TYR A 114 -12.09 5.81 -16.66
CA TYR A 114 -11.90 6.60 -15.45
C TYR A 114 -12.31 5.77 -14.23
N ALA A 115 -11.39 5.60 -13.27
CA ALA A 115 -11.66 4.90 -12.02
C ALA A 115 -11.19 5.74 -10.83
N ASN A 116 -11.94 5.67 -9.73
CA ASN A 116 -11.63 6.31 -8.48
C ASN A 116 -11.58 5.23 -7.40
N VAL A 117 -10.40 4.95 -6.88
CA VAL A 117 -10.17 3.96 -5.83
C VAL A 117 -10.13 4.68 -4.50
N VAL A 118 -11.09 4.37 -3.63
CA VAL A 118 -11.16 4.88 -2.28
C VAL A 118 -10.61 3.84 -1.33
N VAL A 119 -9.50 4.19 -0.66
CA VAL A 119 -8.81 3.37 0.32
C VAL A 119 -9.10 3.93 1.71
N PRO A 120 -9.87 3.25 2.56
CA PRO A 120 -10.15 3.72 3.91
C PRO A 120 -8.91 3.56 4.79
N TYR A 121 -8.42 4.67 5.35
CA TYR A 121 -7.38 4.70 6.38
C TYR A 121 -7.99 4.69 7.79
N ASP A 122 -9.07 5.45 7.99
CA ASP A 122 -9.86 5.42 9.23
C ASP A 122 -11.32 5.09 8.92
N MET A 123 -11.72 3.87 9.31
CA MET A 123 -13.09 3.37 9.16
C MET A 123 -14.12 4.11 10.03
N LYS A 124 -13.65 4.94 10.97
CA LYS A 124 -14.50 5.79 11.81
C LYS A 124 -14.61 7.21 11.29
N SER A 125 -13.99 7.53 10.15
CA SER A 125 -14.13 8.84 9.57
C SER A 125 -15.59 9.10 9.19
N GLU A 126 -16.17 10.15 9.76
CA GLU A 126 -17.51 10.65 9.40
C GLU A 126 -17.46 11.60 8.19
N SER A 127 -16.28 11.81 7.61
CA SER A 127 -16.14 12.66 6.44
C SER A 127 -16.78 12.02 5.21
N GLU A 128 -17.23 12.85 4.27
CA GLU A 128 -17.85 12.35 3.04
C GLU A 128 -16.82 11.61 2.17
N LEU A 129 -17.24 10.52 1.52
CA LEU A 129 -16.37 9.78 0.61
C LEU A 129 -16.05 10.65 -0.63
N PRO A 130 -14.78 10.72 -1.06
CA PRO A 130 -14.39 11.50 -2.23
C PRO A 130 -14.81 10.75 -3.51
N LEU A 131 -16.07 10.91 -3.91
CA LEU A 131 -16.64 10.29 -5.11
C LEU A 131 -16.61 11.25 -6.29
N PHE A 132 -16.26 10.74 -7.47
CA PHE A 132 -16.22 11.54 -8.69
C PHE A 132 -17.25 11.06 -9.71
N ARG A 133 -18.00 12.02 -10.27
CA ARG A 133 -19.00 11.73 -11.30
C ARG A 133 -18.31 11.33 -12.61
N GLY A 134 -18.80 10.29 -13.27
CA GLY A 134 -18.21 9.76 -14.51
C GLY A 134 -17.05 8.79 -14.27
N TYR A 135 -16.64 8.59 -13.02
CA TYR A 135 -15.64 7.60 -12.63
C TYR A 135 -16.35 6.31 -12.17
N ILE A 136 -15.72 5.18 -12.43
CA ILE A 136 -16.02 3.93 -11.73
C ILE A 136 -15.45 4.08 -10.31
N ASN A 137 -16.33 4.32 -9.33
CA ASN A 137 -15.92 4.49 -7.94
C ASN A 137 -15.82 3.11 -7.26
N LEU A 138 -14.60 2.74 -6.88
CA LEU A 138 -14.25 1.47 -6.24
C LEU A 138 -13.87 1.74 -4.79
N LEU A 139 -14.65 1.24 -3.84
CA LEU A 139 -14.29 1.25 -2.44
C LEU A 139 -13.55 -0.05 -2.12
N ILE A 140 -12.33 0.04 -1.61
CA ILE A 140 -11.62 -1.12 -1.10
C ILE A 140 -12.06 -1.30 0.36
N SER A 141 -12.94 -2.26 0.62
CA SER A 141 -13.25 -2.65 1.99
C SER A 141 -11.97 -3.21 2.63
N PRO A 142 -11.60 -2.79 3.85
CA PRO A 142 -10.38 -3.28 4.52
C PRO A 142 -10.55 -4.69 5.10
N GLU A 143 -11.44 -5.48 4.53
CA GLU A 143 -11.80 -6.79 5.06
C GLU A 143 -10.68 -7.78 4.69
N ASP A 144 -10.02 -8.28 5.75
CA ASP A 144 -9.03 -9.38 5.77
C ASP A 144 -7.52 -9.06 5.84
N SER A 145 -7.11 -7.91 6.39
CA SER A 145 -5.79 -7.87 7.04
C SER A 145 -5.87 -7.29 8.45
N ASP A 146 -5.78 -8.17 9.45
CA ASP A 146 -5.01 -7.86 10.65
C ASP A 146 -3.58 -7.55 10.19
N TYR A 147 -3.34 -6.32 9.71
CA TYR A 147 -2.00 -5.77 9.60
C TYR A 147 -1.38 -6.00 10.98
N PRO A 148 -0.20 -6.65 11.11
CA PRO A 148 0.25 -7.14 12.40
C PRO A 148 0.24 -5.96 13.34
N ALA A 149 -0.71 -6.01 14.29
CA ALA A 149 -0.94 -4.97 15.27
C ALA A 149 0.45 -4.58 15.73
N LYS A 150 0.85 -3.31 15.47
CA LYS A 150 2.16 -2.79 15.85
C LYS A 150 2.48 -3.46 17.15
N GLN A 151 3.41 -4.42 17.14
CA GLN A 151 3.93 -4.97 18.35
C GLN A 151 4.53 -3.72 18.97
N GLN A 152 3.77 -3.10 19.88
CA GLN A 152 4.32 -2.33 20.95
C GLN A 152 5.55 -3.13 21.31
N ARG A 153 6.70 -2.46 21.20
CA ARG A 153 7.91 -2.92 21.86
C ARG A 153 7.52 -3.13 23.32
N GLN A 154 6.92 -4.28 23.61
CA GLN A 154 6.99 -4.93 24.89
C GLN A 154 8.48 -5.09 25.01
N SER A 155 9.04 -4.17 25.80
CA SER A 155 10.31 -4.33 26.47
C SER A 155 10.65 -5.80 26.49
N VAL A 156 11.67 -6.16 25.70
CA VAL A 156 12.36 -7.43 25.85
C VAL A 156 12.68 -7.51 27.34
N VAL A 157 11.88 -8.27 28.07
CA VAL A 157 12.26 -8.73 29.38
C VAL A 157 13.34 -9.74 29.08
N THR A 158 14.58 -9.30 29.21
CA THR A 158 15.77 -10.14 29.17
C THR A 158 15.65 -11.13 30.32
N ALA A 159 14.99 -12.25 30.09
CA ALA A 159 15.01 -13.39 30.99
C ALA A 159 15.96 -14.43 30.41
N SER A 160 17.25 -14.27 30.71
CA SER A 160 18.15 -15.39 30.93
C SER A 160 19.45 -14.95 31.59
N ALA A 161 19.54 -15.17 32.90
CA ALA A 161 20.64 -15.96 33.47
C ALA A 161 20.30 -16.38 34.91
N VAL A 162 19.96 -17.65 35.06
CA VAL A 162 20.52 -18.60 36.04
C VAL A 162 20.57 -18.20 37.53
N LYS A 163 19.86 -19.01 38.33
CA LYS A 163 19.84 -19.05 39.80
C LYS A 163 21.24 -19.25 40.42
N SER A 164 21.45 -18.60 41.57
CA SER A 164 22.13 -19.19 42.73
C SER A 164 21.52 -18.58 43.99
N PRO A 165 21.00 -19.40 44.92
CA PRO A 165 21.71 -19.43 46.20
C PRO A 165 21.76 -20.81 46.89
N ARG A 166 22.90 -20.98 47.58
CA ARG A 166 23.11 -21.62 48.90
C ARG A 166 23.60 -23.07 48.99
N SER A 167 24.82 -23.14 49.52
CA SER A 167 25.31 -24.00 50.61
C SER A 167 25.28 -25.53 50.47
N ARG A 168 26.50 -26.07 50.51
CA ARG A 168 26.94 -27.29 51.23
C ARG A 168 26.00 -28.51 51.27
N ARG A 169 26.59 -29.58 50.72
CA ARG A 169 26.64 -30.98 51.17
C ARG A 169 25.47 -31.90 50.81
N GLN A 170 25.88 -32.89 50.01
CA GLN A 170 25.86 -34.33 50.27
C GLN A 170 24.82 -35.20 49.55
N ARG A 171 25.43 -36.15 48.82
CA ARG A 171 25.06 -37.55 48.56
C ARG A 171 24.05 -37.83 47.44
N PHE A 172 24.64 -38.36 46.37
CA PHE A 172 24.05 -39.25 45.37
C PHE A 172 23.25 -40.40 45.98
N ARG A 173 22.11 -40.73 45.34
CA ARG A 173 21.81 -42.07 44.81
C ARG A 173 20.63 -42.03 43.85
N ALA A 174 20.77 -42.76 42.75
CA ALA A 174 19.75 -43.03 41.74
C ALA A 174 18.68 -44.02 42.26
N CYS A 175 17.46 -43.97 41.72
CA CYS A 175 16.84 -45.10 41.02
C CYS A 175 15.43 -44.80 40.47
N VAL A 176 15.15 -45.60 39.45
CA VAL A 176 13.97 -45.78 38.59
C VAL A 176 12.72 -46.28 39.34
N GLY A 177 11.53 -45.91 38.85
CA GLY A 177 10.42 -46.87 38.73
C GLY A 177 9.14 -46.65 39.54
N CYS A 178 8.01 -46.71 38.81
CA CYS A 178 6.68 -47.25 39.19
C CYS A 178 5.83 -46.60 40.31
N GLY A 179 4.61 -46.21 39.92
CA GLY A 179 3.42 -46.93 40.40
C GLY A 179 2.51 -46.27 41.46
N LYS A 180 1.23 -46.18 41.08
CA LYS A 180 -0.01 -46.34 41.87
C LYS A 180 -0.32 -45.38 43.03
N GLY A 181 -1.52 -44.78 42.92
CA GLY A 181 -2.55 -44.91 43.97
C GLY A 181 -2.94 -43.66 44.77
N PRO A 182 -4.15 -43.63 45.36
CA PRO A 182 -5.03 -42.45 45.42
C PRO A 182 -5.43 -42.01 46.86
N TRP A 183 -6.42 -41.08 46.97
CA TRP A 183 -7.14 -40.59 48.18
C TRP A 183 -6.35 -39.54 49.00
N SER A 184 -6.92 -38.50 49.64
CA SER A 184 -8.23 -38.33 50.27
C SER A 184 -8.46 -36.83 50.64
N VAL A 185 -9.73 -36.45 50.80
CA VAL A 185 -10.25 -35.22 51.46
C VAL A 185 -10.37 -35.50 52.98
N PRO A 186 -10.07 -34.58 53.93
CA PRO A 186 -11.06 -33.65 54.54
C PRO A 186 -10.41 -32.29 54.97
N SER A 187 -11.09 -31.23 55.43
CA SER A 187 -12.38 -31.04 56.11
C SER A 187 -12.92 -29.66 55.78
#